data_AF-A0A426UVL6-F1
#
_entry.id   AF-A0A426UVL6-F1
#
_cell.length_a   1.000
_cell.length_b   1.000
_cell.length_c   1.000
_cell.angle_alpha   90.00
_cell.angle_beta   90.00
_cell.angle_gamma   90.00
#
_symmetry.space_group_name_H-M   'P 1'
#
loop_
_entity.id
_entity.type
_entity.pdbx_description
1 polymer ?
#
loop_
_entity_poly.entity_id
_entity_poly.type
_entity_poly.pdbx_seq_one_letter_code
_entity_poly.pdbx_strand_id
1 'polypeptide(L)'
;MAPADPPGPRGDLPTRMGEFLGRARDSLGASRSMAGTAMGCALVLGVAVGWAVLTSGGDGGGAAVAESEAASPPPSPPEPEPEPSPSVVVSVSVSPSPSPVYIPVDPEDEDGDGDESAPAPAAEPAGLPADGRYTVRQEASGLCLDWGEEPGNEEGRSVLVLGDCGDPYPDLSWDEQDEGVFQVEMDFEDATPCMTVDYGGDEDGLLVGFAGCEARDTQLWELEPAGGGYAIRTRASGMCLSVLKDADSEAGDAVAIQECDASDPEQRWTFTAD
;
A
#
# COMPACT_ATOMS: atom_id res chain seq x y z
N MET A 1 32.16 22.98 -36.52
CA MET A 1 31.02 23.91 -36.36
C MET A 1 29.76 23.13 -36.68
N ALA A 2 29.09 22.61 -35.66
CA ALA A 2 27.81 21.92 -35.80
C ALA A 2 26.67 22.94 -35.69
N PRO A 3 25.56 22.78 -36.44
CA PRO A 3 24.41 23.68 -36.34
C PRO A 3 23.70 23.49 -35.01
N ALA A 4 23.31 24.60 -34.38
CA ALA A 4 22.51 24.61 -33.16
C ALA A 4 21.05 24.23 -33.47
N ASP A 5 20.49 23.35 -32.65
CA ASP A 5 19.08 22.98 -32.69
C ASP A 5 18.17 24.16 -32.29
N PRO A 6 16.99 24.29 -32.91
CA PRO A 6 16.03 25.33 -32.55
C PRO A 6 15.33 25.01 -31.22
N PRO A 7 14.99 26.05 -30.43
CA PRO A 7 14.25 25.86 -29.18
C PRO A 7 12.83 25.35 -29.45
N GLY A 8 12.46 24.25 -28.78
CA GLY A 8 11.13 23.68 -28.84
C GLY A 8 10.05 24.60 -28.24
N PRO A 9 8.78 24.43 -28.64
CA PRO A 9 7.69 25.29 -28.21
C PRO A 9 7.38 25.09 -26.72
N ARG A 10 7.33 26.20 -25.98
CA ARG A 10 6.83 26.24 -24.60
C ARG A 10 5.31 26.09 -24.65
N GLY A 11 4.82 24.90 -24.30
CA GLY A 11 3.39 24.60 -24.23
C GLY A 11 2.72 25.28 -23.04
N ASP A 12 1.58 25.92 -23.31
CA ASP A 12 0.69 26.54 -22.34
C ASP A 12 0.07 25.48 -21.41
N LEU A 13 0.20 25.68 -20.09
CA LEU A 13 -0.34 24.83 -19.02
C LEU A 13 -1.84 24.46 -19.13
N PRO A 14 -2.77 25.31 -19.64
CA PRO A 14 -4.18 24.92 -19.72
C PRO A 14 -4.47 23.80 -20.73
N THR A 15 -3.58 23.53 -21.69
CA THR A 15 -3.82 22.47 -22.70
C THR A 15 -3.52 21.08 -22.14
N ARG A 16 -2.56 20.94 -21.22
CA ARG A 16 -2.24 19.64 -20.60
C ARG A 16 -3.33 19.14 -19.65
N MET A 17 -4.04 20.05 -18.99
CA MET A 17 -5.15 19.67 -18.09
C MET A 17 -6.38 19.19 -18.88
N GLY A 18 -6.58 19.71 -20.09
CA GLY A 18 -7.64 19.24 -21.00
C GLY A 18 -7.41 17.82 -21.53
N GLU A 19 -6.16 17.45 -21.83
CA GLU A 19 -5.83 16.09 -22.29
C GLU A 19 -5.93 15.05 -21.16
N PHE A 20 -5.66 15.44 -19.91
CA PHE A 20 -5.82 14.55 -18.75
C PHE A 20 -7.30 14.25 -18.44
N LEU A 21 -8.18 15.25 -18.52
CA LEU A 21 -9.62 15.09 -18.31
C LEU A 21 -10.32 14.35 -19.47
N GLY A 22 -9.80 14.47 -20.69
CA GLY A 22 -10.29 13.68 -21.84
C GLY A 22 -10.05 12.19 -21.65
N ARG A 23 -8.85 11.81 -21.19
CA ARG A 23 -8.47 10.40 -20.98
C ARG A 23 -9.24 9.75 -19.81
N ALA A 24 -9.58 10.52 -18.77
CA ALA A 24 -10.45 10.07 -17.67
C ALA A 24 -11.90 9.81 -18.13
N ARG A 25 -12.39 10.54 -19.13
CA ARG A 25 -13.75 10.38 -19.65
C ARG A 25 -13.87 9.17 -20.59
N ASP A 26 -12.85 8.86 -21.37
CA ASP A 26 -12.85 7.69 -22.26
C ASP A 26 -12.68 6.37 -21.48
N SER A 27 -12.09 6.40 -20.29
CA SER A 27 -12.02 5.26 -19.36
C SER A 27 -13.39 4.79 -18.83
N LEU A 28 -14.40 5.66 -18.84
CA LEU A 28 -15.76 5.33 -18.36
C LEU A 28 -16.69 4.79 -19.46
N GLY A 29 -16.19 4.61 -20.69
CA GLY A 29 -17.00 4.24 -21.85
C GLY A 29 -16.87 2.80 -22.36
N ALA A 30 -15.96 1.99 -21.82
CA ALA A 30 -15.55 0.72 -22.45
C ALA A 30 -16.00 -0.57 -21.74
N SER A 31 -16.86 -0.51 -20.72
CA SER A 31 -17.48 -1.71 -20.13
C SER A 31 -18.87 -1.95 -20.69
N ARG A 32 -18.94 -2.30 -21.98
CA ARG A 32 -20.11 -2.99 -22.55
C ARG A 32 -19.84 -4.49 -22.55
N SER A 33 -20.24 -5.19 -21.49
CA SER A 33 -20.73 -6.58 -21.53
C SER A 33 -21.13 -7.05 -20.13
N MET A 34 -22.37 -6.75 -19.72
CA MET A 34 -23.19 -7.74 -19.01
C MET A 34 -24.64 -7.26 -19.04
N ALA A 35 -25.41 -7.90 -19.92
CA ALA A 35 -26.84 -7.75 -20.04
C ALA A 35 -27.51 -8.79 -19.13
N GLY A 36 -28.33 -8.33 -18.18
CA GLY A 36 -29.24 -9.21 -17.45
C GLY A 36 -29.80 -8.58 -16.18
N THR A 37 -31.05 -8.12 -16.26
CA THR A 37 -32.09 -8.12 -15.19
C THR A 37 -31.68 -7.70 -13.76
N ALA A 38 -32.29 -6.73 -13.08
CA ALA A 38 -33.58 -6.08 -13.25
C ALA A 38 -33.67 -4.84 -12.32
N MET A 39 -34.18 -3.74 -12.88
CA MET A 39 -35.24 -2.90 -12.34
C MET A 39 -35.49 -2.92 -10.81
N GLY A 40 -34.98 -1.92 -10.09
CA GLY A 40 -35.44 -1.61 -8.74
C GLY A 40 -34.78 -0.36 -8.16
N CYS A 41 -35.60 0.62 -7.74
CA CYS A 41 -35.25 1.78 -6.91
C CYS A 41 -34.55 2.97 -7.58
N ALA A 42 -35.24 3.58 -8.55
CA ALA A 42 -35.31 5.04 -8.58
C ALA A 42 -36.31 5.49 -7.51
N LEU A 43 -35.82 6.26 -6.53
CA LEU A 43 -36.52 7.14 -5.56
C LEU A 43 -35.96 6.89 -4.15
N VAL A 44 -35.14 7.84 -3.68
CA VAL A 44 -35.19 8.52 -2.37
C VAL A 44 -33.83 9.20 -2.19
N LEU A 45 -33.81 10.53 -2.35
CA LEU A 45 -33.05 11.49 -1.53
C LEU A 45 -33.36 12.92 -2.05
N GLY A 46 -34.65 13.21 -2.15
CA GLY A 46 -35.16 14.55 -1.90
C GLY A 46 -35.84 14.49 -0.53
N VAL A 47 -35.61 15.51 0.30
CA VAL A 47 -36.11 15.72 1.68
C VAL A 47 -35.06 15.44 2.76
N ALA A 48 -34.17 16.43 2.98
CA ALA A 48 -33.55 16.71 4.27
C ALA A 48 -33.08 18.18 4.38
N VAL A 49 -33.92 19.14 3.97
CA VAL A 49 -33.78 20.55 4.40
C VAL A 49 -35.18 21.07 4.66
N GLY A 50 -35.67 20.93 5.89
CA GLY A 50 -37.02 21.40 6.20
C GLY A 50 -37.55 21.08 7.57
N TRP A 51 -36.78 21.23 8.64
CA TRP A 51 -37.34 21.36 10.00
C TRP A 51 -36.45 22.24 10.88
N ALA A 52 -36.37 23.52 10.53
CA ALA A 52 -36.05 24.58 11.49
C ALA A 52 -36.54 25.91 10.92
N VAL A 53 -37.76 26.30 11.30
CA VAL A 53 -38.31 27.67 11.42
C VAL A 53 -39.81 27.57 11.22
N LEU A 54 -40.54 27.25 12.29
CA LEU A 54 -41.98 27.52 12.42
C LEU A 54 -42.34 27.73 13.89
N THR A 55 -41.84 28.81 14.50
CA THR A 55 -42.52 29.46 15.64
C THR A 55 -42.23 30.97 15.63
N SER A 56 -42.95 31.72 14.80
CA SER A 56 -43.48 33.06 15.15
C SER A 56 -44.18 33.65 13.95
N GLY A 57 -45.51 33.62 13.96
CA GLY A 57 -46.34 34.39 13.04
C GLY A 57 -46.28 35.88 13.36
N GLY A 58 -46.56 36.70 12.35
CA GLY A 58 -46.71 38.14 12.54
C GLY A 58 -46.62 38.93 11.23
N ASP A 59 -47.75 39.01 10.54
CA ASP A 59 -48.30 40.18 9.85
C ASP A 59 -47.41 41.03 8.91
N GLY A 60 -47.81 41.05 7.64
CA GLY A 60 -48.08 42.32 6.96
C GLY A 60 -46.93 43.02 6.23
N GLY A 61 -46.92 42.85 4.91
CA GLY A 61 -46.78 44.01 4.01
C GLY A 61 -45.39 44.30 3.43
N GLY A 62 -45.39 44.52 2.11
CA GLY A 62 -44.46 45.47 1.49
C GLY A 62 -43.31 44.85 0.73
N ALA A 63 -43.47 44.86 -0.61
CA ALA A 63 -42.42 44.62 -1.58
C ALA A 63 -41.18 45.50 -1.36
N ALA A 64 -40.00 44.89 -1.43
CA ALA A 64 -38.79 45.51 -1.96
C ALA A 64 -37.85 44.40 -2.44
N VAL A 65 -37.71 44.28 -3.76
CA VAL A 65 -36.62 43.54 -4.41
C VAL A 65 -35.34 44.32 -4.14
N ALA A 66 -34.46 43.77 -3.30
CA ALA A 66 -33.11 44.26 -3.12
C ALA A 66 -32.18 43.43 -4.01
N GLU A 67 -31.70 44.06 -5.08
CA GLU A 67 -30.61 43.63 -5.94
C GLU A 67 -29.35 43.51 -5.06
N SER A 68 -28.84 42.28 -4.87
CA SER A 68 -27.59 42.04 -4.17
C SER A 68 -26.43 42.31 -5.11
N GLU A 69 -25.85 43.51 -5.02
CA GLU A 69 -24.52 43.79 -5.55
C GLU A 69 -23.50 42.88 -4.87
N ALA A 70 -22.94 41.95 -5.64
CA ALA A 70 -21.83 41.11 -5.22
C ALA A 70 -20.57 41.99 -5.10
N ALA A 71 -20.20 42.32 -3.87
CA ALA A 71 -18.93 42.96 -3.57
C ALA A 71 -17.77 42.02 -3.94
N SER A 72 -16.85 42.50 -4.78
CA SER A 72 -15.64 41.77 -5.17
C SER A 72 -14.73 41.56 -3.95
N PRO A 73 -14.07 40.39 -3.82
CA PRO A 73 -13.15 40.14 -2.72
C PRO A 73 -11.89 41.03 -2.84
N PRO A 74 -11.27 41.41 -1.72
CA PRO A 74 -10.03 42.21 -1.71
C PRO A 74 -8.86 41.42 -2.31
N PRO A 75 -7.87 42.11 -2.91
CA PRO A 75 -6.69 41.46 -3.48
C PRO A 75 -5.84 40.81 -2.38
N SER A 76 -5.34 39.60 -2.68
CA SER A 76 -4.45 38.85 -1.80
C SER A 76 -3.15 39.61 -1.50
N PRO A 77 -2.61 39.50 -0.28
CA PRO A 77 -1.33 40.10 0.08
C PRO A 77 -0.18 39.46 -0.72
N PRO A 78 0.92 40.21 -0.99
CA PRO A 78 2.06 39.70 -1.72
C PRO A 78 2.76 38.57 -0.97
N GLU A 79 3.07 37.52 -1.71
CA GLU A 79 3.79 36.32 -1.27
C GLU A 79 5.21 36.69 -0.81
N PRO A 80 5.68 36.21 0.36
CA PRO A 80 7.02 36.53 0.86
C PRO A 80 8.10 35.90 -0.01
N GLU A 81 9.15 36.68 -0.30
CA GLU A 81 10.30 36.21 -1.08
C GLU A 81 11.06 35.07 -0.36
N PRO A 82 11.52 34.04 -1.11
CA PRO A 82 12.20 32.90 -0.53
C PRO A 82 13.58 33.28 0.01
N GLU A 83 13.83 32.95 1.28
CA GLU A 83 15.15 33.12 1.91
C GLU A 83 16.17 32.10 1.37
N PRO A 84 17.46 32.48 1.24
CA PRO A 84 18.49 31.59 0.69
C PRO A 84 18.87 30.47 1.65
N SER A 85 18.77 29.23 1.18
CA SER A 85 19.15 28.02 1.92
C SER A 85 20.66 27.99 2.25
N PRO A 86 21.05 27.68 3.51
CA PRO A 86 22.45 27.56 3.88
C PRO A 86 23.06 26.26 3.34
N SER A 87 24.19 26.38 2.64
CA SER A 87 25.01 25.24 2.21
C SER A 87 25.83 24.72 3.40
N VAL A 88 25.50 23.52 3.89
CA VAL A 88 26.28 22.84 4.94
C VAL A 88 27.35 21.97 4.26
N VAL A 89 28.61 22.30 4.50
CA VAL A 89 29.76 21.49 4.09
C VAL A 89 30.08 20.45 5.16
N VAL A 90 29.77 19.18 4.89
CA VAL A 90 30.10 18.06 5.79
C VAL A 90 31.53 17.60 5.50
N SER A 91 32.42 17.77 6.48
CA SER A 91 33.80 17.28 6.43
C SER A 91 33.88 15.92 7.13
N VAL A 92 34.06 14.84 6.37
CA VAL A 92 34.18 13.48 6.90
C VAL A 92 35.65 13.20 7.25
N SER A 93 35.95 13.00 8.53
CA SER A 93 37.26 12.54 9.01
C SER A 93 37.32 11.01 8.96
N VAL A 94 38.27 10.49 8.20
CA VAL A 94 38.53 9.05 8.07
C VAL A 94 39.37 8.58 9.26
N SER A 95 38.83 7.62 10.03
CA SER A 95 39.49 6.99 11.18
C SER A 95 40.30 5.75 10.74
N PRO A 96 41.52 5.51 11.26
CA PRO A 96 42.39 4.44 10.79
C PRO A 96 42.00 3.05 11.31
N SER A 97 42.14 2.08 10.41
CA SER A 97 41.86 0.64 10.55
C SER A 97 42.84 -0.07 11.51
N PRO A 98 42.38 -0.92 12.45
CA PRO A 98 43.26 -1.79 13.24
C PRO A 98 43.71 -3.00 12.42
N SER A 99 45.00 -3.34 12.53
CA SER A 99 45.62 -4.50 11.89
C SER A 99 45.11 -5.83 12.47
N PRO A 100 45.00 -6.90 11.66
CA PRO A 100 44.60 -8.21 12.15
C PRO A 100 45.72 -8.86 12.98
N VAL A 101 45.37 -9.34 14.18
CA VAL A 101 46.21 -10.21 14.99
C VAL A 101 46.06 -11.63 14.47
N TYR A 102 47.17 -12.20 13.98
CA TYR A 102 47.24 -13.59 13.52
C TYR A 102 47.43 -14.50 14.75
N ILE A 103 46.43 -15.32 15.07
CA ILE A 103 46.56 -16.40 16.06
C ILE A 103 46.90 -17.69 15.28
N PRO A 104 48.06 -18.33 15.55
CA PRO A 104 48.37 -19.62 14.95
C PRO A 104 47.44 -20.69 15.54
N VAL A 105 46.73 -21.38 14.65
CA VAL A 105 45.87 -22.53 15.00
C VAL A 105 46.74 -23.78 15.04
N ASP A 106 46.68 -24.47 16.17
CA ASP A 106 47.35 -25.75 16.45
C ASP A 106 46.59 -26.88 15.73
N PRO A 107 47.25 -27.69 14.87
CA PRO A 107 46.53 -28.65 14.02
C PRO A 107 46.71 -30.09 14.50
N GLU A 108 46.03 -30.54 15.55
CA GLU A 108 45.94 -31.98 15.87
C GLU A 108 44.56 -32.33 16.47
N ASP A 109 44.07 -33.51 16.07
CA ASP A 109 42.94 -34.29 16.60
C ASP A 109 41.53 -33.89 16.08
N GLU A 110 40.64 -34.77 15.58
CA GLU A 110 40.58 -36.22 15.47
C GLU A 110 39.37 -36.55 14.56
N ASP A 111 39.45 -37.67 13.85
CA ASP A 111 38.44 -38.24 12.97
C ASP A 111 37.07 -38.43 13.65
N GLY A 112 36.15 -37.50 13.41
CA GLY A 112 34.73 -37.65 13.72
C GLY A 112 33.94 -37.87 12.44
N ASP A 113 33.63 -39.14 12.13
CA ASP A 113 32.57 -39.56 11.20
C ASP A 113 31.21 -39.09 11.76
N GLY A 114 30.99 -37.78 11.74
CA GLY A 114 29.68 -37.18 11.88
C GLY A 114 28.97 -37.37 10.56
N ASP A 115 28.05 -38.32 10.53
CA ASP A 115 26.98 -38.38 9.56
C ASP A 115 26.17 -37.08 9.71
N GLU A 116 26.69 -36.00 9.13
CA GLU A 116 26.03 -34.71 8.99
C GLU A 116 24.92 -34.94 7.99
N SER A 117 23.82 -35.49 8.51
CA SER A 117 22.56 -35.63 7.79
C SER A 117 22.19 -34.25 7.27
N ALA A 118 22.50 -34.02 5.99
CA ALA A 118 22.10 -32.83 5.28
C ALA A 118 20.59 -32.64 5.54
N PRO A 119 20.16 -31.43 5.97
CA PRO A 119 18.75 -31.19 6.22
C PRO A 119 17.97 -31.55 4.97
N ALA A 120 16.95 -32.39 5.14
CA ALA A 120 16.08 -32.77 4.05
C ALA A 120 15.52 -31.49 3.40
N PRO A 121 15.47 -31.41 2.05
CA PRO A 121 14.93 -30.24 1.38
C PRO A 121 13.52 -29.97 1.91
N ALA A 122 13.27 -28.72 2.30
CA ALA A 122 11.95 -28.28 2.72
C ALA A 122 10.94 -28.64 1.61
N ALA A 123 9.86 -29.32 1.99
CA ALA A 123 8.85 -29.73 1.02
C ALA A 123 8.16 -28.46 0.49
N GLU A 124 8.12 -28.32 -0.84
CA GLU A 124 7.33 -27.28 -1.50
C GLU A 124 5.84 -27.45 -1.14
N PRO A 125 5.08 -26.34 -1.06
CA PRO A 125 3.66 -26.43 -0.76
C PRO A 125 2.92 -27.26 -1.83
N ALA A 126 1.89 -27.98 -1.40
CA ALA A 126 1.19 -28.98 -2.21
C ALA A 126 0.28 -28.40 -3.32
N GLY A 127 0.31 -27.09 -3.55
CA GLY A 127 -0.53 -26.35 -4.49
C GLY A 127 -1.14 -25.11 -3.84
N LEU A 128 -1.54 -24.15 -4.68
CA LEU A 128 -2.11 -22.86 -4.27
C LEU A 128 -3.26 -23.01 -3.25
N PRO A 129 -3.42 -22.08 -2.30
CA PRO A 129 -4.58 -22.06 -1.41
C PRO A 129 -5.86 -21.88 -2.24
N ALA A 130 -6.96 -22.48 -1.78
CA ALA A 130 -8.29 -22.25 -2.35
C ALA A 130 -8.87 -20.93 -1.81
N ASP A 131 -9.97 -20.46 -2.40
CA ASP A 131 -10.72 -19.33 -1.83
C ASP A 131 -11.09 -19.58 -0.36
N GLY A 132 -10.91 -18.56 0.49
CA GLY A 132 -11.33 -18.63 1.88
C GLY A 132 -10.53 -17.76 2.85
N ARG A 133 -10.83 -17.93 4.13
CA ARG A 133 -10.14 -17.25 5.23
C ARG A 133 -8.90 -18.00 5.67
N TYR A 134 -7.82 -17.24 5.87
CA TYR A 134 -6.54 -17.78 6.28
C TYR A 134 -5.84 -16.89 7.30
N THR A 135 -5.31 -17.54 8.33
CA THR A 135 -4.17 -17.04 9.09
C THR A 135 -2.89 -17.16 8.24
N VAL A 136 -2.24 -16.03 7.96
CA VAL A 136 -1.03 -15.97 7.12
C VAL A 136 0.20 -15.69 7.98
N ARG A 137 1.08 -16.69 8.11
CA ARG A 137 2.26 -16.66 9.00
C ARG A 137 3.56 -16.45 8.25
N GLN A 138 4.35 -15.48 8.68
CA GLN A 138 5.69 -15.17 8.21
C GLN A 138 6.72 -16.20 8.73
N GLU A 139 7.64 -16.64 7.88
CA GLU A 139 8.56 -17.75 8.22
C GLU A 139 9.67 -17.38 9.21
N ALA A 140 10.32 -16.23 9.05
CA ALA A 140 11.44 -15.77 9.90
C ALA A 140 11.05 -15.59 11.39
N SER A 141 9.91 -14.95 11.65
CA SER A 141 9.43 -14.60 12.99
C SER A 141 8.45 -15.62 13.56
N GLY A 142 7.73 -16.34 12.69
CA GLY A 142 6.59 -17.16 13.09
C GLY A 142 5.36 -16.33 13.52
N LEU A 143 5.37 -15.02 13.31
CA LEU A 143 4.25 -14.10 13.54
C LEU A 143 3.33 -14.07 12.31
N CYS A 144 2.13 -13.53 12.48
CA CYS A 144 1.11 -13.50 11.44
C CYS A 144 0.89 -12.09 10.90
N LEU A 145 0.38 -12.00 9.66
CA LEU A 145 -0.16 -10.74 9.16
C LEU A 145 -1.29 -10.28 10.08
N ASP A 146 -1.18 -9.04 10.52
CA ASP A 146 -2.06 -8.39 11.48
C ASP A 146 -2.21 -6.91 11.10
N TRP A 147 -3.09 -6.18 11.77
CA TRP A 147 -3.34 -4.76 11.53
C TRP A 147 -2.97 -3.93 12.75
N GLY A 148 -2.05 -2.97 12.57
CA GLY A 148 -1.49 -2.23 13.68
C GLY A 148 -1.07 -0.82 13.31
N GLU A 149 -0.57 -0.08 14.31
CA GLU A 149 -0.03 1.27 14.12
C GLU A 149 1.24 1.23 13.27
N GLU A 150 1.35 2.17 12.32
CA GLU A 150 2.55 2.34 11.51
C GLU A 150 3.73 2.77 12.40
N PRO A 151 4.86 2.03 12.39
CA PRO A 151 6.05 2.37 13.15
C PRO A 151 6.56 3.78 12.83
N GLY A 152 6.74 4.59 13.88
CA GLY A 152 7.25 5.96 13.75
C GLY A 152 6.22 6.98 13.26
N ASN A 153 4.96 6.60 13.04
CA ASN A 153 3.89 7.53 12.69
C ASN A 153 3.17 8.06 13.95
N GLU A 154 3.44 9.32 14.33
CA GLU A 154 2.82 9.95 15.50
C GLU A 154 1.33 10.32 15.29
N GLU A 155 0.86 10.28 14.04
CA GLU A 155 -0.55 10.57 13.69
C GLU A 155 -1.45 9.33 13.85
N GLY A 156 -0.86 8.16 14.15
CA GLY A 156 -1.61 6.93 14.46
C GLY A 156 -2.26 6.30 13.22
N ARG A 157 -1.64 6.44 12.04
CA ARG A 157 -2.07 5.68 10.86
C ARG A 157 -1.85 4.19 11.12
N SER A 158 -2.74 3.35 10.60
CA SER A 158 -2.59 1.90 10.66
C SER A 158 -2.22 1.31 9.29
N VAL A 159 -1.46 0.23 9.32
CA VAL A 159 -0.97 -0.54 8.18
C VAL A 159 -0.96 -2.03 8.56
N LEU A 160 -0.68 -2.91 7.59
CA LEU A 160 -0.35 -4.29 7.91
C LEU A 160 0.98 -4.34 8.67
N VAL A 161 0.99 -5.16 9.71
CA VAL A 161 2.13 -5.41 10.59
C VAL A 161 2.25 -6.91 10.87
N LEU A 162 3.29 -7.31 11.60
CA LEU A 162 3.36 -8.61 12.23
C LEU A 162 2.68 -8.62 13.60
N GLY A 163 1.92 -9.68 13.89
CA GLY A 163 1.22 -9.86 15.16
C GLY A 163 1.13 -11.31 15.62
N ASP A 164 0.47 -11.53 16.77
CA ASP A 164 0.27 -12.87 17.33
C ASP A 164 -0.72 -13.68 16.49
N CYS A 165 -0.38 -14.93 16.18
CA CYS A 165 -1.22 -15.79 15.34
C CYS A 165 -2.46 -16.36 16.04
N GLY A 166 -2.66 -16.12 17.34
CA GLY A 166 -3.78 -16.68 18.10
C GLY A 166 -5.12 -16.00 17.83
N ASP A 167 -5.09 -14.73 17.43
CA ASP A 167 -6.27 -13.90 17.12
C ASP A 167 -5.87 -12.73 16.19
N PRO A 168 -5.31 -13.00 15.00
CA PRO A 168 -4.90 -11.94 14.08
C PRO A 168 -6.13 -11.12 13.67
N TYR A 169 -5.97 -9.80 13.53
CA TYR A 169 -7.07 -8.92 13.18
C TYR A 169 -6.66 -7.96 12.04
N PRO A 170 -7.49 -7.76 11.00
CA PRO A 170 -8.75 -8.42 10.73
C PRO A 170 -8.57 -9.84 10.16
N ASP A 171 -9.68 -10.59 10.05
CA ASP A 171 -9.71 -11.81 9.24
C ASP A 171 -9.34 -11.46 7.79
N LEU A 172 -8.46 -12.27 7.18
CA LEU A 172 -8.07 -12.11 5.77
C LEU A 172 -8.77 -13.17 4.92
N SER A 173 -9.66 -12.73 4.03
CA SER A 173 -10.28 -13.60 3.01
C SER A 173 -9.52 -13.45 1.70
N TRP A 174 -9.06 -14.57 1.14
CA TRP A 174 -8.31 -14.63 -0.11
C TRP A 174 -9.26 -15.17 -1.19
N ASP A 175 -9.55 -14.33 -2.19
CA ASP A 175 -10.47 -14.62 -3.28
C ASP A 175 -9.73 -14.65 -4.62
N GLU A 176 -9.63 -15.82 -5.23
CA GLU A 176 -8.94 -16.05 -6.51
C GLU A 176 -9.68 -15.30 -7.64
N GLN A 177 -8.98 -14.35 -8.26
CA GLN A 177 -9.46 -13.55 -9.38
C GLN A 177 -9.04 -14.15 -10.73
N ASP A 178 -7.89 -14.82 -10.74
CA ASP A 178 -7.23 -15.47 -11.88
C ASP A 178 -6.28 -16.56 -11.32
N GLU A 179 -5.78 -17.47 -12.15
CA GLU A 179 -4.94 -18.60 -11.68
C GLU A 179 -3.76 -18.11 -10.81
N GLY A 180 -3.80 -18.41 -9.51
CA GLY A 180 -2.77 -18.03 -8.54
C GLY A 180 -2.75 -16.56 -8.15
N VAL A 181 -3.78 -15.77 -8.52
CA VAL A 181 -3.86 -14.34 -8.25
C VAL A 181 -5.12 -14.00 -7.49
N PHE A 182 -4.92 -13.35 -6.36
CA PHE A 182 -5.93 -13.16 -5.34
C PHE A 182 -6.16 -11.67 -5.09
N GLN A 183 -7.43 -11.33 -4.86
CA GLN A 183 -7.79 -10.14 -4.12
C GLN A 183 -7.94 -10.56 -2.65
N VAL A 184 -7.46 -9.73 -1.72
CA VAL A 184 -7.51 -10.04 -0.30
C VAL A 184 -8.44 -9.05 0.39
N GLU A 185 -9.59 -9.53 0.81
CA GLU A 185 -10.55 -8.80 1.63
C GLU A 185 -10.13 -8.83 3.10
N MET A 186 -10.22 -7.67 3.76
CA MET A 186 -9.86 -7.46 5.15
C MET A 186 -11.15 -7.21 5.95
N ASP A 187 -11.61 -8.17 6.74
CA ASP A 187 -12.94 -8.11 7.38
C ASP A 187 -12.90 -7.34 8.71
N PHE A 188 -13.13 -6.02 8.65
CA PHE A 188 -13.33 -5.19 9.84
C PHE A 188 -14.83 -5.15 10.21
N GLU A 189 -15.15 -4.80 11.45
CA GLU A 189 -16.53 -4.82 11.97
C GLU A 189 -17.53 -3.99 11.12
N ASP A 190 -17.08 -2.88 10.53
CA ASP A 190 -17.92 -1.94 9.79
C ASP A 190 -17.56 -1.83 8.29
N ALA A 191 -16.52 -2.53 7.83
CA ALA A 191 -16.04 -2.42 6.46
C ALA A 191 -15.20 -3.63 6.04
N THR A 192 -15.31 -4.00 4.76
CA THR A 192 -14.51 -5.04 4.13
C THR A 192 -13.70 -4.45 2.97
N PRO A 193 -12.69 -3.59 3.23
CA PRO A 193 -11.78 -3.10 2.21
C PRO A 193 -10.83 -4.21 1.75
N CYS A 194 -10.05 -3.93 0.71
CA CYS A 194 -9.07 -4.84 0.17
C CYS A 194 -7.65 -4.38 0.51
N MET A 195 -6.79 -5.36 0.81
CA MET A 195 -5.35 -5.18 0.98
C MET A 195 -4.76 -4.51 -0.27
N THR A 196 -4.02 -3.42 -0.07
CA THR A 196 -3.42 -2.65 -1.17
C THR A 196 -2.05 -2.13 -0.79
N VAL A 197 -1.17 -2.02 -1.77
CA VAL A 197 0.05 -1.21 -1.64
C VAL A 197 -0.33 0.25 -1.41
N ASP A 198 0.32 0.91 -0.45
CA ASP A 198 0.11 2.31 -0.15
C ASP A 198 0.43 3.23 -1.32
N TYR A 199 -0.31 4.34 -1.39
CA TYR A 199 -0.19 5.38 -2.41
C TYR A 199 -0.29 4.89 -3.87
N GLY A 200 -0.65 3.62 -4.07
CA GLY A 200 -0.64 2.94 -5.37
C GLY A 200 0.74 2.91 -6.03
N GLY A 201 1.81 2.99 -5.24
CA GLY A 201 3.18 3.03 -5.76
C GLY A 201 3.74 1.64 -6.07
N ASP A 202 4.92 1.65 -6.67
CA ASP A 202 5.68 0.48 -7.13
C ASP A 202 7.15 0.51 -6.63
N GLU A 203 7.42 1.28 -5.58
CA GLU A 203 8.75 1.52 -5.01
C GLU A 203 9.04 0.58 -3.82
N ASP A 204 10.31 0.17 -3.69
CA ASP A 204 10.80 -0.66 -2.58
C ASP A 204 10.54 0.02 -1.23
N GLY A 205 10.03 -0.75 -0.26
CA GLY A 205 9.71 -0.28 1.08
C GLY A 205 8.35 0.40 1.23
N LEU A 206 7.50 0.42 0.18
CA LEU A 206 6.13 0.90 0.34
C LEU A 206 5.31 -0.03 1.22
N LEU A 207 4.65 0.54 2.22
CA LEU A 207 3.84 -0.19 3.17
C LEU A 207 2.55 -0.72 2.54
N VAL A 208 1.94 -1.69 3.21
CA VAL A 208 0.67 -2.27 2.80
C VAL A 208 -0.45 -1.80 3.73
N GLY A 209 -1.47 -1.20 3.13
CA GLY A 209 -2.65 -0.70 3.83
C GLY A 209 -3.92 -1.33 3.25
N PHE A 210 -5.03 -0.59 3.33
CA PHE A 210 -6.30 -0.98 2.69
C PHE A 210 -6.88 0.15 1.85
N ALA A 211 -7.70 -0.22 0.86
CA ALA A 211 -8.57 0.68 0.13
C ALA A 211 -9.85 -0.04 -0.28
N GLY A 212 -10.86 0.68 -0.78
CA GLY A 212 -12.06 0.04 -1.33
C GLY A 212 -11.69 -0.95 -2.45
N CYS A 213 -12.36 -2.10 -2.47
CA CYS A 213 -12.10 -3.19 -3.41
C CYS A 213 -12.48 -2.77 -4.84
N GLU A 214 -11.48 -2.53 -5.68
CA GLU A 214 -11.65 -2.14 -7.08
C GLU A 214 -10.89 -3.05 -8.06
N ALA A 215 -10.22 -4.09 -7.55
CA ALA A 215 -9.40 -5.02 -8.31
C ALA A 215 -8.34 -4.32 -9.17
N ARG A 216 -7.75 -3.25 -8.63
CA ARG A 216 -6.58 -2.59 -9.22
C ARG A 216 -5.35 -3.48 -9.07
N ASP A 217 -4.35 -3.33 -9.93
CA ASP A 217 -3.11 -4.14 -9.85
C ASP A 217 -2.39 -4.03 -8.48
N THR A 218 -2.58 -2.91 -7.75
CA THR A 218 -2.05 -2.73 -6.39
C THR A 218 -2.80 -3.51 -5.31
N GLN A 219 -3.94 -4.11 -5.68
CA GLN A 219 -4.85 -4.92 -4.84
C GLN A 219 -4.87 -6.39 -5.27
N LEU A 220 -4.07 -6.76 -6.27
CA LEU A 220 -3.97 -8.12 -6.79
C LEU A 220 -2.62 -8.72 -6.42
N TRP A 221 -2.68 -9.91 -5.82
CA TRP A 221 -1.55 -10.56 -5.18
C TRP A 221 -1.35 -11.95 -5.78
N GLU A 222 -0.21 -12.17 -6.43
CA GLU A 222 0.18 -13.43 -7.05
C GLU A 222 0.97 -14.28 -6.07
N LEU A 223 0.59 -15.55 -5.91
CA LEU A 223 1.26 -16.49 -5.02
C LEU A 223 2.18 -17.38 -5.83
N GLU A 224 3.47 -17.34 -5.50
CA GLU A 224 4.47 -18.25 -6.07
C GLU A 224 5.04 -19.16 -4.99
N PRO A 225 5.11 -20.49 -5.22
CA PRO A 225 5.77 -21.39 -4.29
C PRO A 225 7.22 -20.96 -4.02
N ALA A 226 7.59 -20.85 -2.74
CA ALA A 226 8.92 -20.46 -2.31
C ALA A 226 9.30 -21.19 -1.02
N GLY A 227 10.20 -22.18 -1.14
CA GLY A 227 10.58 -23.03 -0.01
C GLY A 227 9.38 -23.77 0.57
N GLY A 228 9.19 -23.70 1.90
CA GLY A 228 8.06 -24.32 2.60
C GLY A 228 6.74 -23.51 2.58
N GLY A 229 6.69 -22.40 1.84
CA GLY A 229 5.54 -21.50 1.77
C GLY A 229 5.45 -20.80 0.42
N TYR A 230 5.04 -19.54 0.43
CA TYR A 230 4.82 -18.72 -0.75
C TYR A 230 5.55 -17.39 -0.65
N ALA A 231 6.06 -16.92 -1.78
CA ALA A 231 6.26 -15.50 -2.02
C ALA A 231 4.94 -14.90 -2.50
N ILE A 232 4.55 -13.76 -1.95
CA ILE A 232 3.31 -13.05 -2.30
C ILE A 232 3.71 -11.81 -3.08
N ARG A 233 3.37 -11.70 -4.37
CA ARG A 233 3.79 -10.60 -5.24
C ARG A 233 2.64 -9.67 -5.56
N THR A 234 2.86 -8.36 -5.50
CA THR A 234 1.87 -7.42 -6.03
C THR A 234 1.92 -7.39 -7.56
N ARG A 235 0.77 -7.43 -8.24
CA ARG A 235 0.73 -7.30 -9.70
C ARG A 235 1.13 -5.92 -10.20
N ALA A 236 1.06 -4.88 -9.35
CA ALA A 236 1.43 -3.52 -9.73
C ALA A 236 2.90 -3.38 -10.12
N SER A 237 3.80 -4.07 -9.40
CA SER A 237 5.26 -3.91 -9.55
C SER A 237 6.02 -5.24 -9.71
N GLY A 238 5.39 -6.37 -9.39
CA GLY A 238 6.06 -7.68 -9.30
C GLY A 238 6.94 -7.86 -8.06
N MET A 239 6.93 -6.89 -7.12
CA MET A 239 7.65 -6.95 -5.86
C MET A 239 6.96 -7.85 -4.83
N CYS A 240 7.74 -8.36 -3.88
CA CYS A 240 7.30 -9.33 -2.89
C CYS A 240 6.88 -8.66 -1.59
N LEU A 241 5.81 -9.17 -0.99
CA LEU A 241 5.40 -8.85 0.36
C LEU A 241 6.47 -9.34 1.33
N SER A 242 6.94 -8.44 2.18
CA SER A 242 8.05 -8.64 3.10
C SER A 242 7.83 -7.87 4.38
N VAL A 243 8.45 -8.29 5.48
CA VAL A 243 8.68 -7.38 6.61
C VAL A 243 9.48 -6.19 6.13
N LEU A 244 9.15 -4.97 6.58
CA LEU A 244 9.82 -3.73 6.18
C LEU A 244 11.33 -3.84 6.40
N LYS A 245 12.09 -3.34 5.43
CA LYS A 245 13.55 -3.33 5.47
C LYS A 245 14.09 -2.75 6.77
N ASP A 246 15.16 -3.36 7.27
CA ASP A 246 15.86 -2.97 8.51
C ASP A 246 15.01 -3.11 9.80
N ALA A 247 13.81 -3.68 9.73
CA ALA A 247 13.06 -4.10 10.90
C ALA A 247 13.59 -5.46 11.42
N ASP A 248 13.27 -5.81 12.67
CA ASP A 248 13.83 -6.97 13.36
C ASP A 248 12.92 -8.22 13.27
N SER A 249 11.83 -8.15 12.48
CA SER A 249 10.82 -9.20 12.37
C SER A 249 10.09 -9.46 13.70
N GLU A 250 9.84 -8.41 14.48
CA GLU A 250 9.14 -8.42 15.76
C GLU A 250 7.66 -8.03 15.62
N ALA A 251 6.87 -8.27 16.68
CA ALA A 251 5.46 -7.87 16.68
C ALA A 251 5.33 -6.34 16.63
N GLY A 252 4.49 -5.85 15.71
CA GLY A 252 4.33 -4.43 15.38
C GLY A 252 5.21 -3.96 14.22
N ASP A 253 6.16 -4.76 13.75
CA ASP A 253 6.94 -4.41 12.57
C ASP A 253 6.05 -4.36 11.34
N ALA A 254 6.22 -3.31 10.53
CA ALA A 254 5.39 -3.09 9.36
C ALA A 254 5.69 -4.09 8.25
N VAL A 255 4.67 -4.35 7.43
CA VAL A 255 4.78 -5.15 6.21
C VAL A 255 4.80 -4.19 5.02
N ALA A 256 5.69 -4.48 4.07
CA ALA A 256 5.95 -3.66 2.88
C ALA A 256 6.07 -4.54 1.64
N ILE A 257 6.14 -3.90 0.47
CA ILE A 257 6.63 -4.53 -0.75
C ILE A 257 8.11 -4.22 -0.97
N GLN A 258 8.88 -5.22 -1.37
CA GLN A 258 10.33 -5.11 -1.59
C GLN A 258 10.79 -5.95 -2.78
N GLU A 259 12.01 -5.70 -3.24
CA GLU A 259 12.65 -6.56 -4.22
C GLU A 259 12.62 -8.03 -3.77
N CYS A 260 12.14 -8.90 -4.67
CA CYS A 260 11.97 -10.31 -4.37
C CYS A 260 13.31 -11.04 -4.17
N ASP A 261 13.48 -11.68 -3.01
CA ASP A 261 14.56 -12.61 -2.72
C ASP A 261 13.98 -13.93 -2.21
N ALA A 262 14.00 -14.97 -3.05
CA ALA A 262 13.48 -16.29 -2.70
C ALA A 262 14.24 -16.98 -1.55
N SER A 263 15.43 -16.50 -1.20
CA SER A 263 16.21 -17.02 -0.07
C SER A 263 15.91 -16.32 1.25
N ASP A 264 15.20 -15.19 1.20
CA ASP A 264 14.86 -14.39 2.36
C ASP A 264 13.66 -15.01 3.12
N PRO A 265 13.83 -15.46 4.38
CA PRO A 265 12.70 -15.95 5.18
C PRO A 265 11.68 -14.85 5.51
N GLU A 266 12.02 -13.56 5.42
CA GLU A 266 11.09 -12.46 5.69
C GLU A 266 10.05 -12.26 4.59
N GLN A 267 10.30 -12.85 3.41
CA GLN A 267 9.44 -12.82 2.23
C GLN A 267 8.66 -14.12 2.02
N ARG A 268 8.74 -15.06 2.97
CA ARG A 268 8.10 -16.37 2.88
C ARG A 268 6.93 -16.48 3.86
N TRP A 269 5.78 -16.85 3.31
CA TRP A 269 4.50 -16.84 4.00
C TRP A 269 3.82 -18.21 3.91
N THR A 270 3.22 -18.65 5.00
CA THR A 270 2.47 -19.91 5.09
C THR A 270 1.02 -19.64 5.42
N PHE A 271 0.12 -20.42 4.84
CA PHE A 271 -1.33 -20.23 4.96
C PHE A 271 -1.92 -21.35 5.79
N THR A 272 -2.69 -20.99 6.82
CA THR A 272 -3.49 -21.93 7.62
C THR A 272 -4.95 -21.51 7.52
N ALA A 273 -5.81 -22.38 7.00
CA ALA A 273 -7.24 -22.10 6.91
C ALA A 273 -7.85 -22.03 8.32
N ASP A 274 -8.71 -21.04 8.55
CA ASP A 274 -9.42 -20.82 9.81
C ASP A 274 -10.66 -21.72 9.99
#